data_AF-A0A392QHB3-F1
#
_entry.id   AF-A0A392QHB3-F1
#
_cell.length_a   1.000
_cell.length_b   1.000
_cell.length_c   1.000
_cell.angle_alpha   90.00
_cell.angle_beta   90.00
_cell.angle_gamma   90.00
#
_symmetry.space_group_name_H-M   'P 1'
#
loop_
_entity.id
_entity.type
_entity.pdbx_description
1 polymer ?
#
loop_
_entity_poly.entity_id
_entity_poly.type
_entity_poly.pdbx_seq_one_letter_code
_entity_poly.pdbx_strand_id
1 'polypeptide(L)'
;VKEFEARWIGWAGVNVPDAVGQKSLSEALAEKRCIPVFLTEDIVHQYYNGYCNNILWPLFHYLGLPQEDRLATTRGFQSQFDSYQQANQMFADVVNEVYEEGDIV
;
A
#
# COMPACT_ATOMS: atom_id res chain seq x y z
N VAL A 1 7.39 0.70 31.85
CA VAL A 1 6.88 0.22 30.54
C VAL A 1 8.11 -0.10 29.71
N LYS A 2 8.24 -1.30 29.13
CA LYS A 2 9.36 -1.57 28.21
C LYS A 2 9.09 -0.73 26.96
N GLU A 3 9.98 0.21 26.66
CA GLU A 3 9.96 0.89 25.36
C GLU A 3 10.39 -0.12 24.30
N PHE A 4 9.51 -0.37 23.35
CA PHE A 4 9.84 -1.15 22.16
C PHE A 4 10.29 -0.17 21.10
N GLU A 5 11.45 -0.43 20.51
CA GLU A 5 11.88 0.28 19.31
C GLU A 5 11.08 -0.27 18.14
N ALA A 6 10.27 0.58 17.51
CA ALA A 6 9.41 0.19 16.39
C ALA A 6 9.67 1.10 15.20
N ARG A 7 9.70 0.49 14.01
CA ARG A 7 9.74 1.16 12.71
C ARG A 7 8.34 1.09 12.10
N TRP A 8 7.84 2.20 11.55
CA TRP A 8 6.53 2.25 10.89
C TRP A 8 6.71 2.23 9.38
N ILE A 9 6.33 1.14 8.72
CA ILE A 9 6.34 1.03 7.26
C ILE A 9 4.93 1.30 6.74
N GLY A 10 4.78 2.19 5.75
CA GLY A 10 3.45 2.61 5.30
C GLY A 10 3.45 3.43 4.02
N TRP A 11 2.31 3.47 3.32
CA TRP A 11 2.11 4.43 2.24
C TRP A 11 1.95 5.85 2.80
N ALA A 12 2.68 6.81 2.24
CA ALA A 12 2.70 8.20 2.71
C ALA A 12 1.44 9.01 2.39
N GLY A 13 0.46 8.43 1.69
CA GLY A 13 -0.80 9.10 1.33
C GLY A 13 -0.68 10.10 0.18
N VAL A 14 0.51 10.24 -0.42
CA VAL A 14 0.79 11.17 -1.52
C VAL A 14 1.52 10.44 -2.64
N ASN A 15 1.25 10.83 -3.89
CA ASN A 15 2.01 10.39 -5.04
C ASN A 15 3.28 11.24 -5.17
N VAL A 16 4.45 10.60 -5.22
CA VAL A 16 5.75 11.26 -5.35
C VAL A 16 6.48 10.61 -6.52
N PRO A 17 6.32 11.13 -7.75
CA PRO A 17 6.76 10.43 -8.96
C PRO A 17 8.27 10.54 -9.21
N ASP A 18 8.95 11.53 -8.64
CA ASP A 18 10.37 11.78 -8.88
C ASP A 18 11.25 11.31 -7.72
N ALA A 19 12.45 10.83 -8.07
CA ALA A 19 13.39 10.26 -7.10
C ALA A 19 13.91 11.30 -6.08
N VAL A 20 13.96 12.58 -6.45
CA VAL A 20 14.42 13.65 -5.56
C VAL A 20 13.41 13.88 -4.45
N GLY A 21 12.12 13.95 -4.80
CA GLY A 21 11.01 14.05 -3.87
C GLY A 21 10.91 12.81 -2.98
N GLN A 22 11.04 11.61 -3.55
CA GLN A 22 11.03 10.37 -2.77
C GLN A 22 12.15 10.35 -1.72
N LYS A 23 13.37 10.71 -2.13
CA LYS A 23 14.51 10.80 -1.22
C LYS A 23 14.26 11.82 -0.10
N SER A 24 13.82 13.02 -0.45
CA SER A 24 13.55 14.07 0.53
C SER A 24 12.45 13.66 1.53
N LEU A 25 11.40 12.98 1.07
CA LEU A 25 10.34 12.48 1.95
C LEU A 25 10.84 11.35 2.86
N SER A 26 11.63 10.42 2.33
CA SER A 26 12.24 9.34 3.12
C SER A 26 13.14 9.88 4.22
N GLU A 27 13.97 10.89 3.93
CA GLU A 27 14.82 11.55 4.93
C GLU A 27 13.98 12.21 6.04
N ALA A 28 12.92 12.93 5.68
CA ALA A 28 12.04 13.57 6.66
C ALA A 28 11.24 12.57 7.51
N LEU A 29 10.88 11.40 6.95
CA LEU A 29 10.15 10.35 7.67
C LEU A 29 11.07 9.49 8.54
N ALA A 30 12.35 9.36 8.17
CA ALA A 30 13.34 8.63 8.95
C ALA A 30 13.53 9.23 10.35
N GLU A 31 13.46 10.55 10.50
CA GLU A 31 13.50 11.24 11.80
C GLU A 31 12.37 10.79 12.76
N LYS A 32 11.28 10.26 12.21
CA LYS A 32 10.11 9.75 12.95
C LYS A 32 10.07 8.21 13.00
N ARG A 33 11.12 7.53 12.53
CA ARG A 33 11.19 6.08 12.34
C ARG A 33 10.10 5.54 11.40
N CYS A 34 9.69 6.36 10.43
CA CYS A 34 8.76 5.98 9.39
C CYS A 34 9.51 5.68 8.09
N ILE A 35 9.11 4.63 7.40
CA ILE A 35 9.68 4.20 6.12
C ILE A 35 8.54 4.20 5.09
N PRO A 36 8.59 5.10 4.09
CA PRO A 36 7.52 5.19 3.10
C PRO A 36 7.58 4.05 2.08
N VAL A 37 6.42 3.51 1.74
CA VAL A 37 6.22 2.70 0.54
C VAL A 37 5.64 3.59 -0.55
N PHE A 38 6.39 3.77 -1.64
CA PHE A 38 5.98 4.62 -2.76
C PHE A 38 5.14 3.83 -3.74
N LEU A 39 3.85 4.18 -3.82
CA LEU A 39 2.91 3.59 -4.76
C LEU A 39 2.61 4.60 -5.87
N THR A 40 2.47 4.11 -7.11
CA THR A 40 2.02 4.95 -8.22
C THR A 40 0.53 5.25 -8.09
N GLU A 41 0.08 6.32 -8.74
CA GLU A 41 -1.34 6.69 -8.78
C GLU A 41 -2.22 5.56 -9.31
N ASP A 42 -1.80 4.87 -10.37
CA ASP A 42 -2.53 3.73 -10.94
C ASP A 42 -2.67 2.57 -9.94
N ILE A 43 -1.60 2.25 -9.21
CA ILE A 43 -1.65 1.23 -8.15
C ILE A 43 -2.60 1.67 -7.05
N VAL A 44 -2.51 2.90 -6.54
CA VAL A 44 -3.43 3.40 -5.51
C VAL A 44 -4.89 3.33 -5.96
N HIS A 45 -5.18 3.68 -7.21
CA HIS A 45 -6.53 3.59 -7.76
C HIS A 45 -7.07 2.16 -7.81
N GLN A 46 -6.27 1.19 -8.23
CA GLN A 46 -6.73 -0.19 -8.37
C GLN A 46 -6.64 -1.01 -7.07
N TYR A 47 -5.62 -0.80 -6.25
CA TYR A 47 -5.44 -1.47 -4.95
C TYR A 47 -6.30 -0.82 -3.86
N TYR A 48 -6.08 0.45 -3.54
CA TYR A 48 -6.70 1.09 -2.37
C TYR A 48 -8.17 1.42 -2.65
N ASN A 49 -8.44 2.15 -3.72
CA ASN A 49 -9.80 2.54 -4.08
C ASN A 49 -10.59 1.36 -4.70
N GLY A 50 -9.94 0.56 -5.53
CA GLY A 50 -10.51 -0.63 -6.15
C GLY A 50 -10.63 -1.77 -5.15
N TYR A 51 -9.62 -2.64 -5.04
CA TYR A 51 -9.78 -3.89 -4.31
C TYR A 51 -10.13 -3.70 -2.81
N CYS A 52 -9.38 -2.86 -2.09
CA CYS A 52 -9.59 -2.66 -0.66
C CYS A 52 -10.94 -2.02 -0.35
N ASN A 53 -11.25 -0.87 -0.95
CA ASN A 53 -12.44 -0.10 -0.60
C ASN A 53 -13.70 -0.46 -1.41
N ASN A 54 -13.56 -0.95 -2.64
CA ASN A 54 -14.70 -1.31 -3.50
C ASN A 54 -15.11 -2.79 -3.35
N ILE A 55 -14.22 -3.68 -2.86
CA ILE A 55 -14.49 -5.11 -2.72
C ILE A 55 -14.38 -5.56 -1.27
N LEU A 56 -13.19 -5.52 -0.66
CA LEU A 56 -12.96 -6.09 0.68
C LEU A 56 -13.77 -5.37 1.76
N TRP A 57 -13.79 -4.04 1.73
CA TRP A 57 -14.53 -3.25 2.71
C TRP A 57 -16.04 -3.57 2.68
N PRO A 58 -16.77 -3.44 1.56
CA PRO A 58 -18.17 -3.86 1.47
C PRO A 58 -18.41 -5.30 1.91
N LEU A 59 -17.55 -6.23 1.45
CA LEU A 59 -17.65 -7.65 1.77
C LEU A 59 -17.57 -7.92 3.28
N PHE A 60 -16.59 -7.31 3.96
CA PHE A 60 -16.41 -7.47 5.40
C PHE A 60 -17.44 -6.69 6.23
N HIS A 61 -18.22 -5.80 5.61
CA HIS A 61 -19.28 -5.04 6.24
C HIS A 61 -20.69 -5.48 5.82
N TYR A 62 -20.82 -6.65 5.19
CA TYR A 62 -22.11 -7.23 4.74
C TYR A 62 -22.89 -6.30 3.79
N LEU A 63 -22.18 -5.47 3.03
CA LEU A 63 -22.75 -4.63 1.99
C LEU A 63 -22.72 -5.38 0.64
N GLY A 64 -23.67 -5.08 -0.24
CA GLY A 64 -23.67 -5.64 -1.59
C GLY A 64 -22.44 -5.19 -2.37
N LEU A 65 -21.84 -6.11 -3.13
CA LEU A 65 -20.74 -5.78 -4.03
C LEU A 65 -21.24 -4.91 -5.19
N PRO A 66 -20.42 -3.96 -5.67
CA PRO A 66 -20.72 -3.20 -6.87
C PRO A 66 -20.86 -4.11 -8.08
N GLN A 67 -21.67 -3.73 -9.07
CA GLN A 67 -21.68 -4.45 -10.34
C GLN A 67 -20.34 -4.23 -11.05
N GLU A 68 -19.71 -5.33 -11.44
CA GLU A 68 -18.51 -5.26 -12.27
C GLU A 68 -18.87 -4.69 -13.65
N ASP A 69 -18.21 -3.60 -14.03
CA ASP A 69 -18.29 -3.09 -15.39
C ASP A 69 -17.48 -4.00 -16.31
N ARG A 70 -18.14 -5.01 -16.86
CA ARG A 70 -17.53 -6.00 -17.77
C ARG A 70 -16.97 -5.39 -19.06
N LEU A 71 -17.28 -4.12 -19.36
CA LEU A 71 -16.73 -3.40 -20.51
C LEU A 71 -15.44 -2.64 -20.16
N ALA A 72 -15.14 -2.44 -18.87
CA ALA A 72 -13.93 -1.79 -18.40
C ALA A 72 -12.75 -2.78 -18.35
N THR A 73 -11.99 -2.88 -19.45
CA THR A 73 -10.84 -3.78 -19.56
C THR A 73 -9.67 -3.47 -18.62
N THR A 74 -9.66 -2.28 -18.01
CA THR A 74 -8.56 -1.81 -17.14
C THR A 74 -8.97 -1.61 -15.68
N ARG A 75 -10.22 -1.88 -15.30
CA ARG A 75 -10.76 -1.64 -13.95
C ARG A 75 -11.73 -2.73 -13.47
N GLY A 76 -11.55 -3.96 -13.96
CA GLY A 76 -12.32 -5.14 -13.51
C GLY A 76 -11.84 -5.67 -12.16
N PHE A 77 -12.54 -6.66 -11.60
CA PHE A 77 -12.17 -7.27 -10.33
C PHE A 77 -10.82 -7.97 -10.40
N GLN A 78 -10.50 -8.60 -11.53
CA GLN A 78 -9.20 -9.25 -11.71
C GLN A 78 -8.05 -8.22 -11.70
N SER A 79 -8.16 -7.12 -12.44
CA SER A 79 -7.09 -6.12 -12.48
C SER A 79 -6.89 -5.40 -11.13
N GLN A 80 -7.99 -5.20 -10.40
CA GLN A 80 -7.97 -4.72 -9.02
C GLN A 80 -7.26 -5.70 -8.08
N PHE A 81 -7.54 -7.01 -8.21
CA PHE A 81 -6.86 -8.04 -7.43
C PHE A 81 -5.37 -8.13 -7.76
N ASP A 82 -5.01 -8.06 -9.04
CA ASP A 82 -3.62 -8.07 -9.48
C ASP A 82 -2.86 -6.87 -8.89
N SER A 83 -3.49 -5.68 -8.91
CA SER A 83 -2.93 -4.47 -8.28
C SER A 83 -2.85 -4.58 -6.76
N TYR A 84 -3.80 -5.26 -6.11
CA TYR A 84 -3.74 -5.58 -4.68
C TYR A 84 -2.54 -6.47 -4.37
N GLN A 85 -2.31 -7.53 -5.14
CA GLN A 85 -1.13 -8.38 -4.98
C GLN A 85 0.17 -7.60 -5.22
N GLN A 86 0.22 -6.79 -6.28
CA GLN A 86 1.37 -5.95 -6.59
C GLN A 86 1.68 -4.98 -5.45
N ALA A 87 0.68 -4.26 -4.94
CA ALA A 87 0.89 -3.34 -3.82
C ALA A 87 1.42 -4.08 -2.59
N ASN A 88 0.81 -5.21 -2.21
CA ASN A 88 1.26 -6.01 -1.06
C ASN A 88 2.69 -6.52 -1.23
N GLN A 89 3.10 -6.89 -2.46
CA GLN A 89 4.49 -7.24 -2.74
C GLN A 89 5.42 -6.05 -2.50
N MET A 90 5.06 -4.84 -2.94
CA MET A 90 5.86 -3.63 -2.68
C MET A 90 6.00 -3.34 -1.18
N PHE A 91 4.96 -3.56 -0.38
CA PHE A 91 5.06 -3.47 1.07
C PHE A 91 6.00 -4.53 1.64
N ALA A 92 5.86 -5.78 1.21
CA ALA A 92 6.71 -6.89 1.65
C ALA A 92 8.19 -6.67 1.28
N ASP A 93 8.47 -6.11 0.10
CA ASP A 93 9.82 -5.80 -0.36
C ASP A 93 10.48 -4.78 0.58
N VAL A 94 9.78 -3.68 0.92
CA VAL A 94 10.29 -2.66 1.86
C VAL A 94 10.47 -3.20 3.28
N VAL A 95 9.57 -4.08 3.75
CA VAL A 95 9.75 -4.79 5.03
C VAL A 95 11.02 -5.63 5.00
N ASN A 96 11.21 -6.40 3.93
CA ASN A 96 12.35 -7.30 3.79
C ASN A 96 13.70 -6.55 3.66
N GLU A 97 13.72 -5.33 3.14
CA GLU A 97 14.92 -4.49 3.06
C GLU A 97 15.46 -4.06 4.44
N VAL A 98 14.58 -3.98 5.45
CA VAL A 98 14.93 -3.46 6.78
C VAL A 98 14.74 -4.47 7.91
N TYR A 99 14.27 -5.67 7.57
CA TYR A 99 14.07 -6.77 8.50
C TYR A 99 15.41 -7.27 9.06
N GLU A 100 15.47 -7.48 10.36
CA GLU A 100 16.58 -8.08 11.07
C GLU A 100 16.14 -9.40 11.75
N GLU A 101 17.04 -10.39 11.84
CA GLU A 101 16.70 -11.66 12.51
C GLU A 101 16.30 -11.41 13.96
N GLY A 102 15.09 -11.85 14.32
CA GLY A 102 14.50 -11.62 15.64
C GLY A 102 13.46 -10.49 15.68
N ASP A 103 13.30 -9.74 14.59
CA ASP A 103 12.20 -8.77 14.45
C ASP A 103 10.83 -9.45 14.49
N ILE A 104 9.86 -8.71 15.06
CA ILE A 104 8.44 -9.06 15.03
C ILE A 104 7.77 -8.09 14.04
N VAL A 105 7.25 -8.64 12.96
CA VAL A 105 6.50 -7.94 11.90
C VAL A 105 5.01 -8.09 12.12
#